data_AF-A0A644XX24-F1
#
_entry.id   AF-A0A644XX24-F1
#
_cell.length_a   1.000
_cell.length_b   1.000
_cell.length_c   1.000
_cell.angle_alpha   90.00
_cell.angle_beta   90.00
_cell.angle_gamma   90.00
#
_symmetry.space_group_name_H-M   'P 1'
#
loop_
_entity.id
_entity.type
_entity.pdbx_description
1 polymer ?
#
loop_
_entity_poly.entity_id
_entity_poly.type
_entity_poly.pdbx_seq_one_letter_code
_entity_poly.pdbx_strand_id
1 'polypeptide(L)'
;MNKITRKQKMEKEKEINYFGEFTKIKKHFFKDLNKKLSIVKDKRNQSYVTYAPEIILFTVIMKNVSGIVSMNKMTKDFNNNAVIENIASSLGYDSLEEIPHYDKINNFLKSLEISELQKIRDYMIRELLKKDA
;
A
#
# COMPACT_ATOMS: atom_id res chain seq x y z
N MET A 1 -5.25 -13.52 30.70
CA MET A 1 -4.54 -12.48 29.93
C MET A 1 -5.10 -11.11 30.30
N ASN A 2 -4.29 -10.22 30.84
CA ASN A 2 -4.73 -8.84 31.12
C ASN A 2 -4.98 -8.09 29.81
N LYS A 3 -6.14 -7.44 29.68
CA LYS A 3 -6.50 -6.64 28.50
C LYS A 3 -5.59 -5.41 28.42
N ILE A 4 -4.85 -5.27 27.33
CA ILE A 4 -4.05 -4.08 27.03
C ILE A 4 -5.01 -2.91 26.80
N THR A 5 -4.75 -1.77 27.44
CA THR A 5 -5.54 -0.55 27.24
C THR A 5 -5.22 0.11 25.90
N ARG A 6 -6.15 0.92 25.36
CA ARG A 6 -5.91 1.69 24.13
C ARG A 6 -4.64 2.55 24.21
N LYS A 7 -4.41 3.20 25.36
CA LYS A 7 -3.22 4.04 25.58
C LYS A 7 -1.92 3.23 25.51
N GLN A 8 -1.87 2.09 26.21
CA GLN A 8 -0.71 1.19 26.19
C GLN A 8 -0.44 0.62 24.79
N LYS A 9 -1.50 0.35 24.01
CA LYS A 9 -1.34 -0.05 22.60
C LYS A 9 -0.70 1.09 21.79
N MET A 10 -1.24 2.30 21.87
CA MET A 10 -0.69 3.47 21.16
C MET A 10 0.77 3.76 21.53
N GLU A 11 1.14 3.65 22.81
CA GLU A 11 2.53 3.83 23.25
C GLU A 11 3.47 2.80 22.63
N LYS A 12 3.07 1.52 22.59
CA LYS A 12 3.86 0.47 21.91
C LYS A 12 3.97 0.69 20.40
N GLU A 13 2.92 1.21 19.77
CA GLU A 13 2.89 1.42 18.32
C GLU A 13 3.72 2.64 17.87
N LYS A 14 3.97 3.62 18.75
CA LYS A 14 4.78 4.81 18.44
C LYS A 14 6.23 4.49 18.06
N GLU A 15 6.76 3.38 18.57
CA GLU A 15 8.13 2.95 18.32
C GLU A 15 8.26 2.09 17.05
N ILE A 16 7.15 1.72 16.41
CA ILE A 16 7.14 0.81 15.27
C ILE A 16 7.20 1.61 13.96
N ASN A 17 8.27 1.41 13.20
CA ASN A 17 8.32 1.85 11.80
C ASN A 17 7.57 0.86 10.91
N TYR A 18 6.24 0.99 10.84
CA TYR A 18 5.37 0.13 10.04
C TYR A 18 5.81 0.03 8.57
N PHE A 19 6.28 1.15 8.01
CA PHE A 19 6.75 1.17 6.63
C PHE A 19 7.99 0.29 6.46
N GLY A 20 8.97 0.46 7.33
CA GLY A 20 10.19 -0.32 7.35
C GLY A 20 9.92 -1.81 7.54
N GLU A 21 9.04 -2.17 8.48
CA GLU A 21 8.68 -3.56 8.74
C GLU A 21 7.99 -4.22 7.53
N PHE A 22 7.02 -3.53 6.91
CA PHE A 22 6.40 -4.05 5.70
C PHE A 22 7.39 -4.15 4.53
N THR A 23 8.34 -3.22 4.41
CA THR A 23 9.38 -3.27 3.38
C THR A 23 10.26 -4.50 3.53
N LYS A 24 10.61 -4.89 4.77
CA LYS A 24 11.34 -6.14 5.05
C LYS A 24 10.53 -7.37 4.63
N ILE A 25 9.25 -7.43 5.01
CA ILE A 25 8.33 -8.52 4.63
C ILE A 25 8.20 -8.62 3.11
N LYS A 26 8.00 -7.47 2.44
CA LYS A 26 7.92 -7.38 0.98
C LYS A 26 9.19 -7.91 0.31
N LYS A 27 10.37 -7.50 0.80
CA LYS A 27 11.66 -7.94 0.23
C LYS A 27 11.90 -9.44 0.43
N HIS A 28 11.46 -9.99 1.55
CA HIS A 28 11.67 -11.39 1.87
C HIS A 28 10.65 -12.31 1.16
N PHE A 29 9.35 -12.06 1.36
CA PHE A 29 8.27 -12.91 0.83
C PHE A 29 7.72 -12.41 -0.51
N PHE A 30 7.44 -11.12 -0.65
CA PHE A 30 6.66 -10.58 -1.78
C PHE A 30 7.51 -9.91 -2.86
N LYS A 31 8.54 -10.62 -3.34
CA LYS A 31 9.55 -10.08 -4.28
C LYS A 31 8.94 -9.52 -5.58
N ASP A 32 7.85 -10.12 -6.07
CA ASP A 32 7.15 -9.71 -7.29
C ASP A 32 5.99 -8.74 -7.03
N LEU A 33 5.80 -8.24 -5.80
CA LEU A 33 4.62 -7.45 -5.45
C LEU A 33 4.44 -6.24 -6.37
N ASN A 34 5.51 -5.48 -6.64
CA ASN A 34 5.43 -4.30 -7.53
C ASN A 34 4.91 -4.70 -8.91
N LYS A 35 5.45 -5.78 -9.49
CA LYS A 35 5.01 -6.32 -10.78
C LYS A 35 3.56 -6.79 -10.73
N LYS A 36 3.14 -7.44 -9.65
CA LYS A 36 1.74 -7.88 -9.48
C LYS A 36 0.77 -6.70 -9.41
N LEU A 37 1.19 -5.60 -8.80
CA LEU A 37 0.38 -4.39 -8.72
C LEU A 37 0.33 -3.64 -10.06
N SER A 38 1.42 -3.60 -10.83
CA SER A 38 1.49 -2.82 -12.08
C SER A 38 0.71 -3.45 -13.24
N ILE A 39 0.54 -4.77 -13.23
CA ILE A 39 -0.25 -5.48 -14.25
C ILE A 39 -1.76 -5.48 -13.96
N VAL A 40 -2.20 -4.84 -12.89
CA VAL A 40 -3.63 -4.73 -12.58
C VAL A 40 -4.33 -3.94 -13.67
N LYS A 41 -5.39 -4.54 -14.23
CA LYS A 41 -6.15 -3.89 -15.30
C LYS A 41 -6.84 -2.63 -14.80
N ASP A 42 -6.44 -1.51 -15.37
CA ASP A 42 -7.08 -0.21 -15.15
C ASP A 42 -8.20 0.02 -16.17
N LYS A 43 -9.44 0.12 -15.68
CA LYS A 43 -10.61 0.40 -16.52
C LYS A 43 -10.91 1.90 -16.67
N ARG A 44 -10.16 2.76 -15.97
CA ARG A 44 -10.33 4.22 -16.11
C ARG A 44 -9.91 4.66 -17.51
N ASN A 45 -10.52 5.75 -17.97
CA ASN A 45 -10.13 6.38 -19.21
C ASN A 45 -8.68 6.91 -19.09
N GLN A 46 -7.76 6.29 -19.82
CA GLN A 46 -6.32 6.56 -19.74
C GLN A 46 -5.96 8.01 -20.13
N SER A 47 -6.79 8.69 -20.92
CA SER A 47 -6.60 10.11 -21.25
C SER A 47 -6.66 11.06 -20.04
N TYR A 48 -7.18 10.59 -18.90
CA TYR A 48 -7.37 11.39 -17.68
C TYR A 48 -6.67 10.79 -16.44
N VAL A 49 -5.90 9.71 -16.59
CA VAL A 49 -5.23 9.04 -15.47
C VAL A 49 -3.85 9.63 -15.24
N THR A 50 -3.60 10.09 -14.02
CA THR A 50 -2.31 10.65 -13.57
C THR A 50 -1.46 9.68 -12.77
N TYR A 51 -2.03 8.53 -12.35
CA TYR A 51 -1.34 7.55 -11.54
C TYR A 51 -1.56 6.13 -12.02
N ALA A 52 -0.45 5.41 -12.17
CA ALA A 52 -0.45 3.99 -12.47
C ALA A 52 -1.11 3.17 -11.33
N PRO A 53 -1.71 2.01 -11.65
CA PRO A 53 -2.40 1.16 -10.67
C PRO A 53 -1.56 0.82 -9.44
N GLU A 54 -0.27 0.56 -9.62
CA GLU A 54 0.67 0.19 -8.57
C GLU A 54 0.87 1.30 -7.54
N ILE A 55 0.93 2.56 -7.96
CA ILE A 55 1.05 3.70 -7.05
C ILE A 55 -0.20 3.79 -6.18
N ILE A 56 -1.38 3.66 -6.78
CA ILE A 56 -2.67 3.73 -6.08
C ILE A 56 -2.80 2.57 -5.09
N LEU A 57 -2.59 1.34 -5.56
CA LEU A 57 -2.76 0.15 -4.75
C LEU A 57 -1.74 0.08 -3.62
N PHE A 58 -0.47 0.42 -3.89
CA PHE A 58 0.56 0.44 -2.86
C PHE A 58 0.29 1.51 -1.81
N THR A 59 -0.17 2.71 -2.21
CA THR A 59 -0.64 3.74 -1.27
C THR A 59 -1.75 3.21 -0.36
N VAL A 60 -2.74 2.50 -0.93
CA VAL A 60 -3.83 1.88 -0.15
C VAL A 60 -3.32 0.80 0.79
N ILE A 61 -2.35 -0.02 0.39
CA ILE A 61 -1.72 -1.01 1.27
C ILE A 61 -1.01 -0.29 2.41
N MET A 62 -0.22 0.74 2.11
CA MET A 62 0.56 1.47 3.11
C MET A 62 -0.30 2.20 4.13
N LYS A 63 -1.45 2.79 3.76
CA LYS A 63 -2.36 3.36 4.77
C LYS A 63 -2.85 2.30 5.75
N ASN A 64 -3.15 1.09 5.27
CA ASN A 64 -3.65 0.02 6.12
C ASN A 64 -2.53 -0.55 7.01
N VAL A 65 -1.33 -0.70 6.46
CA VAL A 65 -0.12 -1.09 7.21
C VAL A 65 0.18 -0.09 8.33
N SER A 66 0.03 1.21 8.06
CA SER A 66 0.26 2.28 9.04
C SER A 66 -0.94 2.55 9.96
N GLY A 67 -1.98 1.70 9.94
CA GLY A 67 -3.16 1.84 10.80
C GLY A 67 -4.07 3.03 10.47
N ILE A 68 -3.90 3.66 9.31
CA ILE A 68 -4.72 4.79 8.84
C ILE A 68 -5.98 4.26 8.15
N VAL A 69 -7.08 4.28 8.91
CA VAL A 69 -8.38 3.79 8.42
C VAL A 69 -9.06 4.81 7.47
N SER A 70 -8.92 6.11 7.75
CA SER A 70 -9.58 7.18 7.01
C SER A 70 -8.83 7.57 5.74
N MET A 71 -9.54 7.62 4.61
CA MET A 71 -9.02 8.11 3.33
C MET A 71 -8.61 9.60 3.39
N ASN A 72 -9.39 10.42 4.08
CA ASN A 72 -9.06 11.84 4.28
C ASN A 72 -7.79 12.00 5.12
N LYS A 73 -7.65 11.17 6.16
CA LYS A 73 -6.45 11.17 7.01
C LYS A 73 -5.23 10.70 6.22
N MET A 74 -5.36 9.67 5.39
CA MET A 74 -4.28 9.23 4.49
C MET A 74 -3.84 10.37 3.59
N THR A 75 -4.77 11.07 2.92
CA THR A 75 -4.43 12.20 2.04
C THR A 75 -3.65 13.28 2.78
N LYS A 76 -4.10 13.65 3.99
CA LYS A 76 -3.43 14.67 4.80
C LYS A 76 -2.05 14.21 5.30
N ASP A 77 -1.97 12.98 5.82
CA ASP A 77 -0.78 12.50 6.53
C ASP A 77 0.29 11.96 5.56
N PHE A 78 -0.10 11.42 4.40
CA PHE A 78 0.83 10.86 3.41
C PHE A 78 1.39 11.89 2.45
N ASN A 79 0.81 13.09 2.36
CA ASN A 79 1.33 14.15 1.51
C ASN A 79 2.46 14.92 2.21
N ASN A 80 3.51 14.18 2.58
CA ASN A 80 4.77 14.72 3.08
C ASN A 80 5.94 14.04 2.36
N ASN A 81 7.06 14.75 2.19
CA ASN A 81 8.19 14.32 1.37
C ASN A 81 8.71 12.93 1.76
N ALA A 82 8.83 12.64 3.06
CA ALA A 82 9.34 11.36 3.53
C ALA A 82 8.44 10.19 3.09
N VAL A 83 7.12 10.34 3.14
CA VAL A 83 6.19 9.28 2.69
C VAL A 83 6.19 9.15 1.17
N ILE A 84 6.22 10.28 0.46
CA ILE A 84 6.29 10.33 -1.00
C ILE A 84 7.53 9.60 -1.51
N GLU A 85 8.71 9.93 -0.99
CA GLU A 85 10.00 9.33 -1.33
C GLU A 85 10.03 7.82 -1.01
N ASN A 86 9.49 7.43 0.14
CA ASN A 86 9.42 6.04 0.55
C ASN A 86 8.52 5.20 -0.38
N ILE A 87 7.37 5.74 -0.79
CA ILE A 87 6.47 5.09 -1.76
C ILE A 87 7.13 4.99 -3.13
N ALA A 88 7.73 6.08 -3.63
CA ALA A 88 8.45 6.10 -4.90
C ALA A 88 9.56 5.05 -4.93
N SER A 89 10.44 5.08 -3.94
CA SER A 89 11.57 4.14 -3.79
C SER A 89 11.11 2.70 -3.68
N SER A 90 10.02 2.44 -2.93
CA SER A 90 9.50 1.08 -2.75
C SER A 90 8.91 0.49 -4.03
N LEU A 91 8.43 1.34 -4.93
CA LEU A 91 7.90 0.96 -6.23
C LEU A 91 8.96 0.99 -7.35
N GLY A 92 10.10 1.66 -7.13
CA GLY A 92 11.19 1.77 -8.11
C GLY A 92 11.08 3.00 -9.01
N TYR A 93 10.41 4.06 -8.57
CA TYR A 93 10.40 5.37 -9.23
C TYR A 93 11.49 6.27 -8.66
N ASP A 94 12.10 7.12 -9.51
CA ASP A 94 13.11 8.10 -9.09
C ASP A 94 12.52 9.13 -8.11
N SER A 95 11.31 9.60 -8.41
CA SER A 95 10.56 10.50 -7.54
C SER A 95 9.07 10.48 -7.89
N LEU A 96 8.25 10.99 -6.96
CA LEU A 96 6.85 11.32 -7.16
C LEU A 96 6.64 12.75 -6.64
N GLU A 97 5.79 13.53 -7.29
CA GLU A 97 5.46 14.89 -6.83
C GLU A 97 4.46 14.87 -5.67
N GLU A 98 3.40 14.07 -5.79
CA GLU A 98 2.36 13.90 -4.78
C GLU A 98 1.82 12.47 -4.77
N ILE A 99 1.32 12.03 -3.62
CA ILE A 99 0.55 10.78 -3.50
C ILE A 99 -0.86 11.00 -4.07
N PRO A 100 -1.47 9.99 -4.73
CA PRO A 100 -2.84 10.10 -5.22
C PRO A 100 -3.81 10.52 -4.11
N HIS A 101 -4.48 11.63 -4.34
CA HIS A 101 -5.57 12.11 -3.50
C HIS A 101 -6.71 11.06 -3.42
N TYR A 102 -7.46 11.04 -2.32
CA TYR A 102 -8.41 9.96 -2.05
C TYR A 102 -9.51 9.79 -3.11
N ASP A 103 -9.90 10.86 -3.81
CA ASP A 103 -10.89 10.82 -4.88
C ASP A 103 -10.35 10.04 -6.09
N LYS A 104 -9.09 10.27 -6.50
CA LYS A 104 -8.39 9.53 -7.55
C LYS A 104 -8.31 8.04 -7.20
N ILE A 105 -7.98 7.72 -5.94
CA ILE A 105 -7.97 6.34 -5.43
C ILE A 105 -9.37 5.71 -5.51
N ASN A 106 -10.38 6.39 -5.00
CA ASN A 106 -11.75 5.88 -4.98
C ASN A 106 -12.30 5.67 -6.39
N ASN A 107 -12.00 6.57 -7.33
CA ASN A 107 -12.42 6.43 -8.73
C ASN A 107 -11.80 5.19 -9.38
N PHE A 108 -10.53 4.89 -9.10
CA PHE A 108 -9.91 3.63 -9.52
C PHE A 108 -10.60 2.42 -8.89
N LEU A 109 -10.72 2.39 -7.56
CA LEU A 109 -11.27 1.25 -6.83
C LEU A 109 -12.74 0.94 -7.20
N LYS A 110 -13.56 1.95 -7.50
CA LYS A 110 -14.95 1.76 -7.95
C LYS A 110 -15.06 0.99 -9.26
N SER A 111 -14.08 1.12 -10.15
CA SER A 111 -14.04 0.46 -11.46
C SER A 111 -13.22 -0.82 -11.47
N LEU A 112 -12.52 -1.12 -10.37
CA LEU A 112 -11.60 -2.23 -10.30
C LEU A 112 -12.36 -3.56 -10.15
N GLU A 113 -12.03 -4.51 -11.02
CA GLU A 113 -12.55 -5.87 -10.92
C GLU A 113 -12.00 -6.57 -9.68
N ILE A 114 -12.89 -7.15 -8.87
CA ILE A 114 -12.53 -7.86 -7.63
C ILE A 114 -11.50 -8.97 -7.90
N SER A 115 -11.59 -9.63 -9.06
CA SER A 115 -10.67 -10.69 -9.46
C SER A 115 -9.21 -10.23 -9.54
N GLU A 116 -8.96 -8.95 -9.84
CA GLU A 116 -7.60 -8.41 -9.90
C GLU A 116 -6.96 -8.36 -8.50
N LEU A 117 -7.73 -7.94 -7.49
CA LEU A 117 -7.29 -7.96 -6.09
C LEU A 117 -7.15 -9.40 -5.56
N GLN A 118 -8.03 -10.30 -5.96
CA GLN A 118 -7.94 -11.72 -5.58
C GLN A 118 -6.63 -12.34 -6.06
N LYS A 119 -6.18 -12.06 -7.29
CA LYS A 119 -4.89 -12.55 -7.81
C LYS A 119 -3.70 -12.07 -6.97
N ILE A 120 -3.71 -10.81 -6.53
CA ILE A 120 -2.67 -10.26 -5.65
C ILE A 120 -2.70 -10.96 -4.29
N ARG A 121 -3.89 -11.11 -3.71
CA ARG A 121 -4.07 -11.80 -2.42
C ARG A 121 -3.60 -13.25 -2.48
N ASP A 122 -3.99 -13.97 -3.53
CA ASP A 122 -3.59 -15.36 -3.74
C ASP A 122 -2.07 -15.49 -3.91
N TYR A 123 -1.45 -14.54 -4.62
CA TYR A 123 0.01 -14.44 -4.69
C TYR A 123 0.63 -14.29 -3.29
N MET A 124 0.18 -13.30 -2.51
CA MET A 124 0.72 -13.06 -1.16
C MET A 124 0.55 -14.29 -0.25
N ILE A 125 -0.61 -14.94 -0.27
CA ILE A 125 -0.86 -16.16 0.52
C ILE A 125 0.08 -17.29 0.08
N ARG A 126 0.25 -17.51 -1.23
CA ARG A 126 1.15 -18.54 -1.75
C ARG A 126 2.58 -18.28 -1.32
N GLU A 127 3.08 -17.05 -1.41
CA GLU A 127 4.45 -16.72 -0.98
C GLU A 127 4.65 -16.96 0.52
N LEU A 128 3.65 -16.67 1.37
CA LEU A 128 3.73 -16.94 2.81
C LEU A 128 3.74 -18.45 3.15
N LEU A 129 3.11 -19.27 2.31
CA LEU A 129 3.02 -20.73 2.50
C LEU A 129 4.19 -21.50 1.88
N LYS A 130 5.02 -20.85 1.06
CA LYS A 130 6.26 -21.46 0.59
C LYS A 130 7.14 -21.73 1.80
N LYS A 131 7.49 -23.00 2.02
CA LYS A 131 8.60 -23.32 2.90
C LYS A 131 9.86 -22.71 2.29
N ASP A 132 10.68 -22.09 3.13
CA ASP A 132 12.06 -21.77 2.76
C ASP A 132 12.69 -23.08 2.27
N ALA A 133 12.95 -23.15 0.97
CA ALA A 133 13.63 -24.27 0.32
C ALA A 133 15.13 -24.08 0.43
#